data_AF-A0A5Q4ZVM5-F1
#
_entry.id   AF-A0A5Q4ZVM5-F1
#
_cell.length_a   1.000
_cell.length_b   1.000
_cell.length_c   1.000
_cell.angle_alpha   90.00
_cell.angle_beta   90.00
_cell.angle_gamma   90.00
#
_symmetry.space_group_name_H-M   'P 1'
#
loop_
_entity.id
_entity.type
_entity.pdbx_description
1 polymer ?
#
loop_
_entity_poly.entity_id
_entity_poly.type
_entity_poly.pdbx_seq_one_letter_code
_entity_poly.pdbx_strand_id
1 'polypeptide(L)' 'MTTLQKIAIGLGSGLLVGSVSTVLPSLQFWCFVIGLTLVNYVIVTKKK' A
#
# COMPACT_ATOMS: atom_id res chain seq x y z
N MET A 1 15.35 4.51 -6.81
CA MET A 1 14.28 5.02 -5.93
C MET A 1 14.91 5.81 -4.78
N THR A 2 14.54 7.07 -4.57
CA THR A 2 15.13 7.90 -3.50
C THR A 2 14.46 7.63 -2.15
N THR A 3 15.15 7.91 -1.04
CA THR A 3 14.63 7.72 0.33
C THR A 3 13.28 8.42 0.54
N LEU A 4 13.12 9.62 -0.03
CA LEU A 4 11.87 10.38 -0.01
C LEU A 4 10.71 9.66 -0.71
N GLN A 5 10.96 9.00 -1.84
CA GLN A 5 9.91 8.25 -2.56
C GLN A 5 9.44 7.04 -1.75
N LYS A 6 10.35 6.34 -1.05
CA LYS A 6 9.97 5.23 -0.16
C LYS A 6 9.08 5.71 0.99
N ILE A 7 9.43 6.85 1.59
CA ILE A 7 8.66 7.45 2.68
C ILE A 7 7.28 7.90 2.19
N ALA A 8 7.21 8.60 1.06
CA ALA A 8 5.95 9.05 0.46
C ALA A 8 5.02 7.86 0.12
N ILE A 9 5.57 6.76 -0.38
CA ILE A 9 4.83 5.54 -0.66
C ILE A 9 4.33 4.87 0.62
N GLY A 10 5.15 4.78 1.66
CA GLY A 10 4.74 4.23 2.95
C GLY A 10 3.62 5.04 3.61
N LEU A 11 3.75 6.36 3.63
CA LEU A 11 2.75 7.30 4.14
C LEU A 11 1.44 7.22 3.35
N GLY A 12 1.50 7.28 2.02
CA GLY A 12 0.32 7.18 1.16
C GLY A 12 -0.39 5.83 1.30
N SER A 13 0.38 4.75 1.39
CA SER A 13 -0.17 3.40 1.60
C SER A 13 -0.86 3.25 2.95
N GLY A 14 -0.27 3.79 4.02
CA GLY A 14 -0.87 3.77 5.36
C GLY A 14 -2.16 4.59 5.44
N LEU A 15 -2.19 5.77 4.81
CA LEU A 15 -3.40 6.59 4.72
C LEU A 15 -4.53 5.90 3.94
N LEU A 16 -4.19 5.24 2.82
CA LEU A 16 -5.15 4.45 2.05
C LEU A 16 -5.73 3.31 2.89
N VAL A 17 -4.89 2.51 3.55
CA VAL A 17 -5.33 1.42 4.43
C VAL A 17 -6.20 1.95 5.58
N GLY A 18 -5.80 3.06 6.21
CA GLY A 18 -6.61 3.71 7.25
C GLY A 18 -7.98 4.13 6.73
N SER A 19 -8.05 4.72 5.54
CA SER A 19 -9.30 5.18 4.92
C SER A 19 -10.26 4.04 4.57
N VAL A 20 -9.75 2.89 4.12
CA VAL A 20 -10.60 1.73 3.77
C VAL A 20 -10.92 0.82 4.96
N SER A 21 -10.23 0.97 6.09
CA SER A 21 -10.41 0.13 7.28
C SER A 21 -11.81 0.20 7.90
N THR A 22 -12.51 1.32 7.73
CA THR A 22 -13.84 1.55 8.29
C THR A 22 -14.97 1.19 7.34
N VAL A 23 -14.67 0.98 6.05
CA VAL A 23 -15.68 0.77 5.00
C VAL A 23 -15.66 -0.64 4.41
N LEU A 24 -14.57 -1.41 4.57
CA LEU A 24 -14.47 -2.77 4.03
C LEU A 24 -14.73 -3.86 5.09
N PRO A 25 -15.45 -4.94 4.73
CA PRO A 25 -15.51 -6.17 5.51
C PRO A 25 -14.11 -6.77 5.76
N SER A 26 -13.91 -7.43 6.91
CA SER A 26 -12.61 -7.92 7.37
C SER A 26 -11.81 -8.75 6.34
N LEU A 27 -12.45 -9.69 5.65
CA LEU A 27 -11.82 -10.49 4.58
C LEU A 27 -11.40 -9.64 3.38
N GLN A 28 -12.23 -8.66 3.02
CA GLN A 28 -12.01 -7.77 1.88
C GLN A 28 -10.90 -6.76 2.19
N PHE A 29 -10.83 -6.28 3.43
CA PHE A 29 -9.74 -5.47 3.94
C PHE A 29 -8.41 -6.23 3.91
N TRP A 30 -8.41 -7.51 4.31
CA TRP A 30 -7.22 -8.36 4.23
C TRP A 30 -6.71 -8.53 2.79
N CYS A 31 -7.61 -8.80 1.84
CA CYS A 31 -7.29 -8.83 0.41
C CYS A 31 -6.75 -7.49 -0.09
N PHE A 32 -7.31 -6.36 0.36
CA PHE A 32 -6.85 -5.03 -0.01
C PHE A 32 -5.41 -4.78 0.45
N VAL A 33 -5.08 -5.13 1.70
CA VAL A 33 -3.72 -4.95 2.25
C VAL A 33 -2.70 -5.80 1.50
N ILE A 34 -3.04 -7.06 1.19
CA ILE A 34 -2.18 -7.96 0.41
C ILE A 34 -1.97 -7.40 -1.01
N GLY A 35 -3.04 -6.95 -1.68
CA GLY A 35 -2.98 -6.33 -3.00
C GLY A 35 -2.12 -5.07 -3.03
N LEU A 36 -2.28 -4.19 -2.04
CA LEU A 36 -1.50 -2.96 -1.90
C LEU A 36 -0.01 -3.26 -1.67
N THR A 37 0.31 -4.31 -0.91
CA THR A 37 1.68 -4.78 -0.69
C THR A 37 2.30 -5.29 -1.99
N LEU A 38 1.54 -6.05 -2.77
CA LEU A 38 1.97 -6.60 -4.07
C LEU A 38 2.21 -5.49 -5.11
N VAL A 39 1.31 -4.49 -5.16
CA VAL A 39 1.47 -3.30 -6.01
C VAL A 39 2.72 -2.51 -5.62
N ASN A 40 2.93 -2.27 -4.33
CA ASN A 40 4.15 -1.62 -3.85
C ASN A 40 5.42 -2.37 -4.22
N TYR A 41 5.40 -3.69 -4.08
CA TYR A 41 6.53 -4.55 -4.45
C TYR A 41 6.85 -4.48 -5.94
N VAL A 42 5.83 -4.50 -6.80
CA VAL A 42 5.99 -4.36 -8.26
C VAL A 42 6.52 -2.97 -8.63
N ILE A 43 6.01 -1.90 -8.02
CA ILE A 43 6.49 -0.53 -8.27
C ILE A 43 7.96 -0.38 -7.88
N VAL A 44 8.36 -0.98 -6.76
CA VAL A 44 9.76 -0.98 -6.29
C VAL A 44 10.64 -1.81 -7.21
N THR A 45 10.17 -2.99 -7.63
CA THR A 45 10.91 -3.93 -8.50
C THR A 45 11.07 -3.40 -9.93
N LYS A 46 10.03 -2.80 -10.51
CA LYS A 46 10.06 -2.24 -11.88
C LYS A 46 10.88 -0.94 -11.99
N LYS A 47 11.15 -0.26 -10.87
CA LYS A 47 11.98 0.96 -10.81
C LYS A 47 13.45 0.68 -10.44
N LYS A 48 13.85 -0.59 -10.42
CA LYS A 48 15.23 -1.02 -10.20
C LYS A 48 15.85 -1.41 -11.54
#